data_AF-A0A9D9WGI9-F1
#
_entry.id   AF-A0A9D9WGI9-F1
#
_cell.length_a   1.000
_cell.length_b   1.000
_cell.length_c   1.000
_cell.angle_alpha   90.00
_cell.angle_beta   90.00
_cell.angle_gamma   90.00
#
_symmetry.space_group_name_H-M   'P 1'
#
loop_
_entity.id
_entity.type
_entity.pdbx_description
1 polymer ?
#
loop_
_entity_poly.entity_id
_entity_poly.type
_entity_poly.pdbx_seq_one_letter_code
_entity_poly.pdbx_strand_id
1 'polypeptide(L)'
;MLNFFKTSLLVWSLSLFLPSMAWAALTGEQIFNKGNGRGADACNACHAVDGGGVLSIGTPRLAGLDAGYLEKQIKDFASGRRLHVQMRPIARSMTQAEIEAVSKYLSALPLPERKIKQSLPMADESVGARLALRGRWEANIPACIQCHAYNGGGVGASFPAISGQGAVYIANQLNAWKSGARDNDPIGLMKQIASKLSREDIDSVAQWFGAQNATKN
;
A
#
# COMPACT_ATOMS: atom_id res chain seq x y z
N MET A 1 74.85 54.05 0.19
CA MET A 1 74.30 52.73 -0.19
C MET A 1 73.18 52.40 0.80
N LEU A 2 71.91 52.54 0.41
CA LEU A 2 70.76 52.11 1.22
C LEU A 2 70.08 50.95 0.48
N ASN A 3 70.02 49.77 1.09
CA ASN A 3 69.34 48.59 0.56
C ASN A 3 67.89 48.55 1.05
N PHE A 4 66.95 48.54 0.10
CA PHE A 4 65.53 48.29 0.32
C PHE A 4 65.26 46.78 0.35
N PHE A 5 64.78 46.26 1.48
CA PHE A 5 64.18 44.92 1.56
C PHE A 5 62.68 45.02 1.24
N LYS A 6 62.25 44.46 0.10
CA LYS A 6 60.83 44.24 -0.24
C LYS A 6 60.41 42.87 0.31
N THR A 7 59.56 42.84 1.33
CA THR A 7 58.86 41.64 1.80
C THR A 7 57.56 41.46 1.00
N SER A 8 57.49 40.41 0.20
CA SER A 8 56.31 40.02 -0.56
C SER A 8 55.43 39.13 0.30
N LEU A 9 54.23 39.60 0.67
CA LEU A 9 53.23 38.84 1.43
C LEU A 9 52.41 38.00 0.44
N LEU A 10 52.67 36.68 0.40
CA LEU A 10 51.82 35.72 -0.29
C LEU A 10 50.55 35.46 0.54
N VAL A 11 49.41 35.93 0.06
CA VAL A 11 48.09 35.61 0.65
C VAL A 11 47.62 34.28 0.10
N TRP A 12 47.68 33.22 0.92
CA TRP A 12 47.12 31.90 0.58
C TRP A 12 45.62 31.91 0.85
N SER A 13 44.80 32.07 -0.20
CA SER A 13 43.36 31.90 -0.14
C SER A 13 43.01 30.42 0.06
N LEU A 14 42.74 30.05 1.31
CA LEU A 14 42.31 28.72 1.72
C LEU A 14 40.83 28.52 1.31
N SER A 15 40.60 27.98 0.10
CA SER A 15 39.26 27.57 -0.33
C SER A 15 38.80 26.36 0.48
N LEU A 16 37.98 26.59 1.51
CA LEU A 16 37.32 25.55 2.29
C LEU A 16 36.28 24.83 1.42
N PHE A 17 36.65 23.68 0.87
CA PHE A 17 35.70 22.70 0.34
C PHE A 17 34.91 22.11 1.52
N LEU A 18 33.70 22.61 1.77
CA LEU A 18 32.75 21.95 2.65
C LEU A 18 32.21 20.72 1.90
N PRO A 19 32.49 19.48 2.36
CA PRO A 19 31.90 18.31 1.74
C PRO A 19 30.39 18.38 1.96
N SER A 20 29.62 18.42 0.87
CA SER A 20 28.17 18.24 0.91
C SER A 20 27.88 16.92 1.61
N MET A 21 27.38 16.99 2.86
CA MET A 21 26.78 15.83 3.51
C MET A 21 25.50 15.50 2.75
N ALA A 22 25.64 14.70 1.68
CA ALA A 22 24.52 14.00 1.10
C ALA A 22 23.98 13.05 2.18
N TRP A 23 22.86 13.41 2.78
CA TRP A 23 22.12 12.49 3.64
C TRP A 23 21.79 11.26 2.78
N ALA A 24 22.33 10.10 3.16
CA ALA A 24 22.03 8.85 2.48
C ALA A 24 20.50 8.64 2.49
N ALA A 25 19.92 8.41 1.32
CA ALA A 25 18.50 8.14 1.20
C ALA A 25 18.14 6.88 2.02
N LEU A 26 17.09 6.97 2.83
CA LEU A 26 16.65 5.84 3.65
C LEU A 26 16.19 4.69 2.74
N THR A 27 16.56 3.46 3.10
CA THR A 27 16.08 2.27 2.41
C THR A 27 14.61 1.99 2.78
N GLY A 28 13.91 1.23 1.93
CA GLY A 28 12.53 0.83 2.21
C GLY A 28 12.40 0.02 3.51
N GLU A 29 13.40 -0.80 3.82
CA GLU A 29 13.47 -1.56 5.08
C GLU A 29 13.62 -0.64 6.30
N GLN A 30 14.46 0.39 6.20
CA GLN A 30 14.63 1.37 7.28
C GLN A 30 13.32 2.13 7.53
N ILE A 31 12.65 2.58 6.47
CA ILE A 31 11.35 3.26 6.56
C ILE A 31 10.30 2.33 7.20
N PHE A 32 10.21 1.08 6.73
CA PHE A 32 9.25 0.11 7.24
C PHE A 32 9.44 -0.18 8.74
N ASN A 33 10.68 -0.36 9.18
CA ASN A 33 10.99 -0.80 10.54
C ASN A 33 11.18 0.33 11.56
N LYS A 34 11.57 1.53 11.11
CA LYS A 34 11.98 2.63 11.99
C LYS A 34 11.30 3.96 11.69
N GLY A 35 10.58 4.07 10.57
CA GLY A 35 10.11 5.34 10.07
C GLY A 35 11.24 6.18 9.49
N ASN A 36 10.95 7.44 9.18
CA ASN A 36 11.93 8.35 8.56
C ASN A 36 12.52 9.42 9.49
N GLY A 37 12.13 9.44 10.76
CA GLY A 37 12.56 10.44 11.74
C GLY A 37 12.06 11.87 11.45
N ARG A 38 11.18 12.05 10.46
CA ARG A 38 10.63 13.34 10.00
C ARG A 38 9.09 13.32 9.95
N GLY A 39 8.47 12.49 10.78
CA GLY A 39 7.01 12.40 10.96
C GLY A 39 6.34 11.24 10.21
N ALA A 40 7.07 10.44 9.43
CA ALA A 40 6.56 9.16 8.96
C ALA A 40 6.98 8.07 9.96
N ASP A 41 6.02 7.61 10.77
CA ASP A 41 6.22 6.53 11.73
C ASP A 41 6.54 5.19 11.05
N ALA A 42 7.13 4.27 11.80
CA ALA A 42 7.43 2.92 11.31
C ALA A 42 6.14 2.20 10.87
N CYS A 43 6.13 1.70 9.63
CA CYS A 43 4.96 1.05 9.07
C CYS A 43 4.56 -0.20 9.86
N ASN A 44 5.56 -0.96 10.33
CA ASN A 44 5.37 -2.21 11.05
C ASN A 44 4.70 -2.04 12.43
N ALA A 45 4.68 -0.82 12.99
CA ALA A 45 4.00 -0.52 14.25
C ALA A 45 2.49 -0.75 14.15
N CYS A 46 1.92 -0.58 12.95
CA CYS A 46 0.51 -0.83 12.67
C CYS A 46 0.32 -2.04 11.75
N HIS A 47 1.14 -2.17 10.71
CA HIS A 47 0.98 -3.20 9.68
C HIS A 47 1.67 -4.54 10.01
N ALA A 48 2.04 -4.74 11.27
CA ALA A 48 2.78 -5.88 11.79
C ALA A 48 4.22 -5.98 11.26
N VAL A 49 5.05 -6.72 12.01
CA VAL A 49 6.49 -6.90 11.73
C VAL A 49 6.78 -7.58 10.39
N ASP A 50 5.84 -8.38 9.90
CA ASP A 50 5.90 -9.09 8.62
C ASP A 50 5.14 -8.36 7.51
N GLY A 51 4.56 -7.18 7.78
CA GLY A 51 3.70 -6.47 6.85
C GLY A 51 2.35 -7.16 6.61
N GLY A 52 1.98 -8.14 7.43
CA GLY A 52 0.76 -8.93 7.31
C GLY A 52 -0.52 -8.25 7.75
N GLY A 53 -0.40 -7.10 8.42
CA GLY A 53 -1.51 -6.36 9.01
C GLY A 53 -2.11 -7.04 10.24
N VAL A 54 -3.09 -6.37 10.84
CA VAL A 54 -3.87 -6.89 11.97
C VAL A 54 -5.30 -7.07 11.48
N LEU A 55 -5.55 -8.23 10.85
CA LEU A 55 -6.77 -8.44 10.06
C LEU A 55 -8.07 -8.33 10.87
N SER A 56 -8.04 -8.70 12.15
CA SER A 56 -9.19 -8.67 13.06
C SER A 56 -9.73 -7.27 13.31
N ILE A 57 -8.89 -6.23 13.15
CA ILE A 57 -9.27 -4.82 13.36
C ILE A 57 -9.22 -4.01 12.05
N GLY A 58 -8.97 -4.67 10.91
CA GLY A 58 -8.99 -4.04 9.60
C GLY A 58 -7.71 -3.28 9.22
N THR A 59 -6.60 -3.48 9.94
CA THR A 59 -5.30 -2.99 9.47
C THR A 59 -4.81 -3.90 8.33
N PRO A 60 -4.64 -3.39 7.09
CA PRO A 60 -4.43 -4.23 5.93
C PRO A 60 -3.04 -4.87 5.89
N ARG A 61 -2.98 -6.05 5.27
CA ARG A 61 -1.74 -6.62 4.72
C ARG A 61 -1.17 -5.68 3.66
N LEU A 62 0.11 -5.39 3.77
CA LEU A 62 0.93 -4.69 2.78
C LEU A 62 1.91 -5.63 2.08
N ALA A 63 2.40 -6.64 2.80
CA ALA A 63 3.40 -7.58 2.31
C ALA A 63 2.95 -8.27 1.03
N GLY A 64 3.79 -8.20 -0.01
CA GLY A 64 3.55 -8.83 -1.30
C GLY A 64 2.45 -8.19 -2.16
N LEU A 65 1.96 -7.00 -1.81
CA LEU A 65 1.18 -6.19 -2.77
C LEU A 65 2.10 -5.60 -3.83
N ASP A 66 1.55 -5.28 -5.00
CA ASP A 66 2.30 -4.66 -6.07
C ASP A 66 2.89 -3.30 -5.64
N ALA A 67 4.15 -3.04 -6.01
CA ALA A 67 4.86 -1.82 -5.62
C ALA A 67 4.20 -0.56 -6.20
N GLY A 68 3.74 -0.59 -7.45
CA GLY A 68 3.04 0.53 -8.07
C GLY A 68 1.67 0.80 -7.43
N TYR A 69 0.96 -0.25 -7.03
CA TYR A 69 -0.26 -0.09 -6.25
C TYR A 69 0.02 0.58 -4.89
N LEU A 70 1.02 0.09 -4.15
CA LEU A 70 1.41 0.64 -2.85
C LEU A 70 1.82 2.11 -2.96
N GLU A 71 2.68 2.43 -3.93
CA GLU A 71 3.12 3.79 -4.22
C GLU A 71 1.92 4.70 -4.51
N LYS A 72 1.01 4.27 -5.38
CA LYS A 72 -0.22 5.00 -5.69
C LYS A 72 -1.04 5.27 -4.43
N GLN A 73 -1.24 4.27 -3.57
CA GLN A 73 -2.05 4.46 -2.35
C GLN A 73 -1.39 5.45 -1.39
N ILE A 74 -0.07 5.37 -1.20
CA ILE A 74 0.65 6.29 -0.31
C ILE A 74 0.58 7.73 -0.86
N LYS A 75 0.78 7.92 -2.18
CA LYS A 75 0.59 9.23 -2.84
C LYS A 75 -0.83 9.76 -2.71
N ASP A 76 -1.82 8.89 -2.83
CA ASP A 76 -3.23 9.28 -2.68
C ASP A 76 -3.54 9.71 -1.24
N PHE A 77 -2.96 9.06 -0.23
CA PHE A 77 -3.04 9.53 1.16
C PHE A 77 -2.35 10.88 1.35
N ALA A 78 -1.13 11.05 0.83
CA ALA A 78 -0.36 12.28 0.96
C ALA A 78 -1.10 13.49 0.37
N SER A 79 -1.63 13.32 -0.85
CA SER A 79 -2.41 14.35 -1.57
C SER A 79 -3.81 14.57 -0.99
N GLY A 80 -4.35 13.60 -0.25
CA GLY A 80 -5.72 13.63 0.25
C GLY A 80 -6.77 13.09 -0.72
N ARG A 81 -6.37 12.55 -1.88
CA ARG A 81 -7.27 11.79 -2.78
C ARG A 81 -7.79 10.51 -2.14
N ARG A 82 -7.08 9.98 -1.14
CA ARG A 82 -7.59 8.93 -0.25
C ARG A 82 -7.51 9.43 1.19
N LEU A 83 -8.62 9.36 1.91
CA LEU A 83 -8.70 9.86 3.28
C LEU A 83 -8.57 8.72 4.29
N HIS A 84 -7.72 8.92 5.30
CA HIS A 84 -7.63 8.06 6.49
C HIS A 84 -6.90 8.84 7.59
N VAL A 85 -7.44 8.84 8.81
CA VAL A 85 -6.95 9.74 9.88
C VAL A 85 -5.51 9.42 10.30
N GLN A 86 -5.13 8.13 10.30
CA GLN A 86 -3.77 7.71 10.66
C GLN A 86 -2.77 7.76 9.48
N MET A 87 -3.18 7.40 8.26
CA MET A 87 -2.22 7.21 7.15
C MET A 87 -1.86 8.53 6.45
N ARG A 88 -2.73 9.55 6.50
CA ARG A 88 -2.45 10.82 5.82
C ARG A 88 -1.25 11.57 6.41
N PRO A 89 -1.10 11.76 7.73
CA PRO A 89 0.07 12.44 8.29
C PRO A 89 1.37 11.70 7.94
N ILE A 90 1.37 10.37 8.11
CA ILE A 90 2.53 9.52 7.78
C ILE A 90 2.94 9.70 6.32
N ALA A 91 1.99 9.56 5.39
CA ALA A 91 2.27 9.68 3.95
C ALA A 91 2.73 11.08 3.53
N ARG A 92 2.21 12.14 4.18
CA ARG A 92 2.63 13.53 3.91
C ARG A 92 4.06 13.83 4.36
N SER A 93 4.56 13.10 5.34
CA SER A 93 5.93 13.23 5.84
C SER A 93 6.96 12.46 5.02
N MET A 94 6.57 11.81 3.92
CA MET A 94 7.47 11.04 3.05
C MET A 94 7.83 11.80 1.78
N THR A 95 9.09 11.68 1.35
CA THR A 95 9.53 12.12 0.03
C THR A 95 9.16 11.11 -1.06
N GLN A 96 9.17 11.51 -2.33
CA GLN A 96 8.91 10.61 -3.46
C GLN A 96 9.83 9.38 -3.45
N ALA A 97 11.13 9.58 -3.22
CA ALA A 97 12.11 8.50 -3.16
C ALA A 97 11.84 7.52 -2.00
N GLU A 98 11.34 8.02 -0.87
CA GLU A 98 10.96 7.17 0.27
C GLU A 98 9.71 6.35 0.00
N ILE A 99 8.72 6.95 -0.68
CA ILE A 99 7.50 6.24 -1.10
C ILE A 99 7.88 5.08 -2.03
N GLU A 100 8.70 5.35 -3.05
CA GLU A 100 9.20 4.33 -3.98
C GLU A 100 9.98 3.22 -3.25
N ALA A 101 10.90 3.61 -2.35
CA ALA A 101 11.74 2.68 -1.60
C ALA A 101 10.91 1.74 -0.72
N VAL A 102 9.96 2.27 0.07
CA VAL A 102 9.13 1.44 0.96
C VAL A 102 8.16 0.57 0.16
N SER A 103 7.64 1.07 -0.96
CA SER A 103 6.70 0.32 -1.80
C SER A 103 7.37 -0.89 -2.45
N LYS A 104 8.60 -0.70 -2.94
CA LYS A 104 9.44 -1.80 -3.45
C LYS A 104 9.77 -2.82 -2.37
N TYR A 105 10.13 -2.36 -1.17
CA TYR A 105 10.43 -3.24 -0.04
C TYR A 105 9.21 -4.08 0.38
N LEU A 106 8.06 -3.45 0.60
CA LEU A 106 6.81 -4.12 0.97
C LEU A 106 6.36 -5.14 -0.08
N SER A 107 6.54 -4.84 -1.36
CA SER A 107 6.22 -5.76 -2.46
C SER A 107 7.12 -7.01 -2.49
N ALA A 108 8.38 -6.86 -2.06
CA ALA A 108 9.34 -7.95 -1.97
C ALA A 108 9.14 -8.84 -0.73
N LEU A 109 8.40 -8.38 0.29
CA LEU A 109 8.15 -9.19 1.48
C LEU A 109 7.50 -10.54 1.14
N PRO A 110 7.84 -11.61 1.89
CA PRO A 110 7.15 -12.88 1.78
C PRO A 110 5.68 -12.70 2.15
N LEU A 111 4.81 -13.48 1.52
CA LEU A 111 3.41 -13.52 1.93
C LEU A 111 3.33 -14.19 3.30
N PRO A 112 2.69 -13.57 4.32
CA PRO A 112 2.54 -14.18 5.62
C PRO A 112 1.84 -15.54 5.51
N GLU A 113 2.50 -16.59 6.00
CA GLU A 113 1.88 -17.91 6.10
C GLU A 113 0.72 -17.85 7.10
N ARG A 114 -0.46 -18.26 6.66
CA ARG A 114 -1.62 -18.39 7.55
C ARG A 114 -2.17 -19.80 7.49
N LYS A 115 -2.35 -20.39 8.66
CA LYS A 115 -3.10 -21.63 8.84
C LYS A 115 -4.59 -21.35 8.73
N ILE A 116 -5.07 -20.98 7.53
CA ILE A 116 -6.51 -20.88 7.29
C ILE A 116 -7.04 -22.31 7.12
N LYS A 117 -8.14 -22.63 7.80
CA LYS A 117 -8.86 -23.90 7.63
C LYS A 117 -9.37 -23.97 6.19
N GLN A 118 -8.61 -24.66 5.34
CA GLN A 118 -8.94 -25.09 3.98
C GLN A 118 -9.26 -23.95 3.01
N SER A 119 -8.47 -23.81 1.94
CA SER A 119 -8.91 -23.11 0.73
C SER A 119 -10.22 -23.76 0.29
N LEU A 120 -11.35 -23.08 0.47
CA LEU A 120 -12.62 -23.65 0.03
C LEU A 120 -12.55 -23.79 -1.49
N PRO A 121 -12.68 -25.03 -2.02
CA PRO A 121 -12.49 -25.29 -3.44
C PRO A 121 -13.56 -24.54 -4.25
N MET A 122 -13.37 -24.45 -5.57
CA MET A 122 -14.30 -23.84 -6.53
C MET A 122 -15.78 -24.30 -6.43
N ALA A 123 -16.07 -25.30 -5.59
CA ALA A 123 -17.40 -25.81 -5.23
C ALA A 123 -18.07 -25.05 -4.07
N ASP A 124 -17.46 -24.00 -3.51
CA ASP A 124 -18.14 -23.12 -2.54
C ASP A 124 -19.29 -22.37 -3.21
N GLU A 125 -20.52 -22.60 -2.73
CA GLU A 125 -21.76 -22.00 -3.23
C GLU A 125 -22.26 -20.83 -2.34
N SER A 126 -21.46 -20.40 -1.37
CA SER A 126 -21.75 -19.22 -0.55
C SER A 126 -22.00 -17.98 -1.40
N VAL A 127 -22.75 -17.01 -0.86
CA VAL A 127 -22.99 -15.72 -1.54
C VAL A 127 -21.66 -15.05 -1.93
N GLY A 128 -20.67 -15.09 -1.03
CA GLY A 128 -19.35 -14.53 -1.25
C GLY A 128 -18.62 -15.21 -2.40
N ALA A 129 -18.61 -16.54 -2.44
CA ALA A 129 -17.98 -17.31 -3.52
C ALA A 129 -18.67 -17.05 -4.87
N ARG A 130 -20.01 -17.03 -4.91
CA ARG A 130 -20.75 -16.75 -6.14
C ARG A 130 -20.43 -15.36 -6.68
N LEU A 131 -20.43 -14.33 -5.83
CA LEU A 131 -20.05 -12.97 -6.25
C LEU A 131 -18.58 -12.90 -6.71
N ALA A 132 -17.67 -13.54 -5.97
CA ALA A 132 -16.25 -13.51 -6.26
C ALA A 132 -15.90 -14.19 -7.58
N LEU A 133 -16.46 -15.39 -7.82
CA LEU A 133 -16.09 -16.29 -8.91
C LEU A 133 -16.97 -16.16 -10.16
N ARG A 134 -18.25 -15.81 -9.99
CA ARG A 134 -19.25 -15.82 -11.07
C ARG A 134 -19.92 -14.46 -11.28
N GLY A 135 -19.92 -13.61 -10.25
CA GLY A 135 -20.63 -12.35 -10.26
C GLY A 135 -22.15 -12.53 -10.07
N ARG A 136 -22.89 -11.48 -10.42
CA ARG A 136 -24.36 -11.39 -10.45
C ARG A 136 -24.76 -10.55 -11.67
N TRP A 137 -24.87 -11.20 -12.82
CA TRP A 137 -25.06 -10.54 -14.11
C TRP A 137 -26.42 -9.87 -14.25
N GLU A 138 -27.46 -10.43 -13.62
CA GLU A 138 -28.80 -9.83 -13.52
C GLU A 138 -28.79 -8.48 -12.78
N ALA A 139 -27.76 -8.22 -11.97
CA ALA A 139 -27.51 -6.94 -11.29
C ALA A 139 -26.35 -6.15 -11.90
N ASN A 140 -25.82 -6.58 -13.05
CA ASN A 140 -24.64 -6.00 -13.70
C ASN A 140 -23.40 -5.94 -12.78
N ILE A 141 -23.17 -7.01 -12.00
CA ILE A 141 -21.99 -7.17 -11.14
C ILE A 141 -21.13 -8.28 -11.77
N PRO A 142 -20.03 -7.95 -12.47
CA PRO A 142 -19.08 -8.96 -12.94
C PRO A 142 -18.41 -9.68 -11.76
N ALA A 143 -17.86 -10.87 -12.02
CA ALA A 143 -17.06 -11.60 -11.04
C ALA A 143 -15.84 -10.78 -10.60
N CYS A 144 -15.55 -10.73 -9.31
CA CYS A 144 -14.40 -9.97 -8.78
C CYS A 144 -13.07 -10.41 -9.40
N ILE A 145 -12.90 -11.72 -9.61
CA ILE A 145 -11.68 -12.31 -10.18
C ILE A 145 -11.45 -11.92 -11.66
N GLN A 146 -12.47 -11.39 -12.34
CA GLN A 146 -12.32 -10.95 -13.73
C GLN A 146 -11.39 -9.74 -13.86
N CYS A 147 -11.29 -8.92 -12.81
CA CYS A 147 -10.33 -7.83 -12.74
C CYS A 147 -9.19 -8.12 -11.76
N HIS A 148 -9.48 -8.76 -10.63
CA HIS A 148 -8.49 -9.05 -9.57
C HIS A 148 -7.70 -10.35 -9.78
N ALA A 149 -7.71 -10.89 -11.01
CA ALA A 149 -7.09 -12.16 -11.41
C ALA A 149 -7.64 -13.41 -10.71
N TYR A 150 -7.18 -14.57 -11.17
CA TYR A 150 -7.49 -15.86 -10.58
C TYR A 150 -7.20 -15.86 -9.07
N ASN A 151 -8.17 -16.36 -8.29
CA ASN A 151 -8.20 -16.33 -6.83
C ASN A 151 -8.06 -14.94 -6.16
N GLY A 152 -8.07 -13.83 -6.90
CA GLY A 152 -7.87 -12.50 -6.33
C GLY A 152 -6.40 -12.12 -6.11
N GLY A 153 -5.47 -12.70 -6.88
CA GLY A 153 -4.02 -12.44 -6.77
C GLY A 153 -3.54 -11.09 -7.32
N GLY A 154 -4.42 -10.32 -7.96
CA GLY A 154 -4.12 -9.01 -8.53
C GLY A 154 -3.44 -9.06 -9.90
N VAL A 155 -3.35 -7.89 -10.54
CA VAL A 155 -2.69 -7.61 -11.82
C VAL A 155 -1.98 -6.26 -11.73
N GLY A 156 -0.68 -6.30 -11.42
CA GLY A 156 0.17 -5.10 -11.31
C GLY A 156 -0.42 -3.99 -10.43
N ALA A 157 -0.17 -2.74 -10.81
CA ALA A 157 -0.59 -1.58 -10.04
C ALA A 157 -2.11 -1.27 -10.12
N SER A 158 -2.78 -1.78 -11.16
CA SER A 158 -4.16 -1.41 -11.49
C SER A 158 -5.18 -2.18 -10.67
N PHE A 159 -4.96 -3.48 -10.47
CA PHE A 159 -5.89 -4.35 -9.76
C PHE A 159 -5.17 -5.04 -8.60
N PRO A 160 -5.30 -4.56 -7.36
CA PRO A 160 -4.54 -5.11 -6.24
C PRO A 160 -4.96 -6.54 -5.92
N ALA A 161 -4.03 -7.30 -5.33
CA ALA A 161 -4.36 -8.56 -4.69
C ALA A 161 -5.33 -8.34 -3.51
N ILE A 162 -6.41 -9.10 -3.49
CA ILE A 162 -7.46 -9.06 -2.46
C ILE A 162 -7.57 -10.37 -1.69
N SER A 163 -6.99 -11.46 -2.22
CA SER A 163 -6.88 -12.73 -1.52
C SER A 163 -6.02 -12.59 -0.25
N GLY A 164 -6.50 -13.21 0.83
CA GLY A 164 -5.86 -13.12 2.14
C GLY A 164 -5.74 -11.69 2.67
N GLN A 165 -6.55 -10.76 2.18
CA GLN A 165 -6.70 -9.46 2.82
C GLN A 165 -7.76 -9.56 3.92
N GLY A 166 -7.63 -8.79 5.01
CA GLY A 166 -8.55 -8.90 6.13
C GLY A 166 -9.99 -8.57 5.73
N ALA A 167 -10.95 -9.44 6.10
CA ALA A 167 -12.36 -9.25 5.78
C ALA A 167 -12.88 -7.88 6.26
N VAL A 168 -12.50 -7.46 7.47
CA VAL A 168 -12.84 -6.12 8.01
C VAL A 168 -12.31 -5.01 7.11
N TYR A 169 -11.07 -5.13 6.62
CA TYR A 169 -10.50 -4.14 5.71
C TYR A 169 -11.23 -4.10 4.38
N ILE A 170 -11.49 -5.27 3.76
CA ILE A 170 -12.21 -5.36 2.47
C ILE A 170 -13.59 -4.75 2.59
N ALA A 171 -14.36 -5.11 3.61
CA ALA A 171 -15.69 -4.57 3.87
C ALA A 171 -15.63 -3.04 4.06
N ASN A 172 -14.65 -2.53 4.82
CA ASN A 172 -14.45 -1.09 4.99
C ASN A 172 -14.14 -0.39 3.66
N GLN A 173 -13.34 -0.99 2.78
CA GLN A 173 -13.03 -0.38 1.47
C GLN A 173 -14.25 -0.35 0.55
N LEU A 174 -15.00 -1.45 0.47
CA LEU A 174 -16.23 -1.52 -0.32
C LEU A 174 -17.27 -0.52 0.18
N ASN A 175 -17.47 -0.42 1.50
CA ASN A 175 -18.36 0.59 2.09
C ASN A 175 -17.89 2.02 1.79
N ALA A 176 -16.58 2.28 1.84
CA ALA A 176 -16.04 3.60 1.51
C ALA A 176 -16.27 3.97 0.04
N TRP A 177 -16.13 3.03 -0.89
CA TRP A 177 -16.50 3.27 -2.29
C TRP A 177 -18.00 3.44 -2.48
N LYS A 178 -18.82 2.63 -1.80
CA LYS A 178 -20.28 2.70 -1.85
C LYS A 178 -20.82 4.05 -1.37
N SER A 179 -20.24 4.61 -0.31
CA SER A 179 -20.62 5.92 0.24
C SER A 179 -19.97 7.11 -0.48
N GLY A 180 -18.97 6.87 -1.32
CA GLY A 180 -18.17 7.92 -1.96
C GLY A 180 -17.07 8.50 -1.07
N ALA A 181 -16.89 8.01 0.16
CA ALA A 181 -15.76 8.38 1.02
C ALA A 181 -14.39 7.94 0.45
N ARG A 182 -14.40 7.02 -0.52
CA ARG A 182 -13.25 6.65 -1.35
C ARG A 182 -13.65 6.71 -2.83
N ASP A 183 -12.87 7.43 -3.62
CA ASP A 183 -13.10 7.65 -5.04
C ASP A 183 -11.78 7.71 -5.86
N ASN A 184 -10.69 7.19 -5.28
CA ASN A 184 -9.36 7.29 -5.85
C ASN A 184 -9.06 6.27 -6.97
N ASP A 185 -10.07 5.62 -7.55
CA ASP A 185 -9.92 4.71 -8.68
C ASP A 185 -10.06 5.45 -10.03
N PRO A 186 -9.12 5.29 -11.00
CA PRO A 186 -8.98 6.22 -12.13
C PRO A 186 -10.21 6.41 -13.02
N ILE A 187 -11.06 5.39 -13.14
CA ILE A 187 -12.24 5.40 -14.02
C ILE A 187 -13.54 5.01 -13.29
N GLY A 188 -13.53 5.02 -11.95
CA GLY A 188 -14.74 4.76 -11.15
C GLY A 188 -15.26 3.32 -11.14
N LEU A 189 -14.47 2.33 -11.56
CA LEU A 189 -14.84 0.91 -11.54
C LEU A 189 -15.30 0.46 -10.15
N MET A 190 -14.48 0.67 -9.12
CA MET A 190 -14.80 0.14 -7.78
C MET A 190 -15.96 0.88 -7.14
N LYS A 191 -16.10 2.19 -7.39
CA LYS A 191 -17.28 2.95 -7.01
C LYS A 191 -18.55 2.38 -7.64
N GLN A 192 -18.54 2.11 -8.95
CA GLN A 192 -19.69 1.53 -9.65
C GLN A 192 -20.03 0.13 -9.13
N ILE A 193 -19.03 -0.74 -8.94
CA ILE A 193 -19.24 -2.08 -8.38
C ILE A 193 -19.82 -2.01 -6.97
N ALA A 194 -19.19 -1.27 -6.06
CA ALA A 194 -19.61 -1.17 -4.67
C ALA A 194 -21.02 -0.58 -4.51
N SER A 195 -21.41 0.34 -5.40
CA SER A 195 -22.77 0.92 -5.38
C SER A 195 -23.88 -0.14 -5.52
N LYS A 196 -23.62 -1.23 -6.23
CA LYS A 196 -24.57 -2.31 -6.55
C LYS A 196 -24.64 -3.42 -5.48
N LEU A 197 -23.69 -3.47 -4.56
CA LEU A 197 -23.64 -4.51 -3.53
C LEU A 197 -24.56 -4.16 -2.36
N SER A 198 -25.34 -5.12 -1.85
CA SER A 198 -26.00 -4.97 -0.54
C SER A 198 -24.98 -5.02 0.60
N ARG A 199 -25.42 -4.76 1.84
CA ARG A 199 -24.56 -4.92 3.01
C ARG A 199 -24.13 -6.38 3.18
N GLU A 200 -25.07 -7.31 3.00
CA GLU A 200 -24.85 -8.75 3.06
C GLU A 200 -23.89 -9.22 1.95
N ASP A 201 -23.98 -8.63 0.74
CA ASP A 201 -23.04 -8.91 -0.35
C ASP A 201 -21.61 -8.50 0.02
N ILE A 202 -21.45 -7.28 0.58
CA ILE A 202 -20.15 -6.75 1.03
C ILE A 202 -19.55 -7.65 2.11
N ASP A 203 -20.34 -7.99 3.14
CA ASP A 203 -19.88 -8.83 4.25
C ASP A 203 -19.49 -10.23 3.73
N SER A 204 -20.29 -10.81 2.82
CA SER A 204 -20.05 -12.15 2.28
C SER A 204 -18.79 -12.21 1.41
N VAL A 205 -18.61 -11.26 0.48
CA VAL A 205 -17.43 -11.27 -0.40
C VAL A 205 -16.15 -10.93 0.37
N ALA A 206 -16.24 -10.06 1.38
CA ALA A 206 -15.12 -9.74 2.25
C ALA A 206 -14.68 -10.94 3.09
N GLN A 207 -15.62 -11.67 3.67
CA GLN A 207 -15.34 -12.92 4.40
C GLN A 207 -14.70 -13.95 3.48
N TRP A 208 -15.24 -14.13 2.27
CA TRP A 208 -14.72 -15.09 1.30
C TRP A 208 -13.25 -14.79 0.96
N PHE A 209 -12.92 -13.59 0.47
CA PHE A 209 -11.53 -13.25 0.14
C PHE A 209 -10.59 -13.27 1.35
N GLY A 210 -11.09 -12.91 2.53
CA GLY A 210 -10.32 -12.97 3.78
C GLY A 210 -10.04 -14.37 4.28
N ALA A 211 -10.84 -15.36 3.87
CA ALA A 211 -10.59 -16.77 4.12
C ALA A 211 -9.63 -17.41 3.09
N GLN A 212 -9.28 -16.71 2.00
CA GLN A 212 -8.33 -17.24 1.04
C GLN A 212 -6.88 -17.04 1.52
N ASN A 213 -5.99 -17.92 1.08
CA ASN A 213 -4.55 -17.66 1.21
C ASN A 213 -4.18 -16.41 0.41
N ALA A 214 -3.24 -15.64 0.94
CA ALA A 214 -2.67 -14.55 0.17
C ALA A 214 -1.97 -15.13 -1.07
N THR A 215 -2.20 -14.51 -2.22
CA THR A 215 -1.52 -14.82 -3.48
C THR A 215 -0.99 -13.52 -4.07
N LYS A 216 0.08 -13.61 -4.86
CA LYS A 216 0.62 -12.52 -5.68
C LYS A 216 0.97 -13.07 -7.05
N ASN A 217 0.53 -12.38 -8.10
CA ASN A 217 0.80 -12.70 -9.50
C ASN A 217 1.78 -11.70 -10.11
#